data_AF-A0A9N9NUN4-F1
#
_entry.id   AF-A0A9N9NUN4-F1
#
_cell.length_a   1.000
_cell.length_b   1.000
_cell.length_c   1.000
_cell.angle_alpha   90.00
_cell.angle_beta   90.00
_cell.angle_gamma   90.00
#
_symmetry.space_group_name_H-M   'P 1'
#
loop_
_entity.id
_entity.type
_entity.pdbx_description
1 polymer ?
#
loop_
_entity_poly.entity_id
_entity_poly.type
_entity_poly.pdbx_seq_one_letter_code
_entity_poly.pdbx_strand_id
1 'polypeptide(L)'
;ADFSAQAVVNTILYKSFPNDPVVGEEDSKGLQGDGGKEMRDKVLSLVNSALDTPLNEKELLDAIDRGTYSGGPTGRMWTLDPIDGTNGFLRGEEGQYAVGVSLIIDGAVHLSVIGSPNYPVNFNNPKGERGCLFIAVKGQGAFQ
;
A
#
# COMPACT_ATOMS: atom_id res chain seq x y z
N ALA A 1 3.01 8.10 -6.27
CA ALA A 1 2.47 8.05 -4.89
C ALA A 1 2.55 6.61 -4.38
N ASP A 2 2.20 5.69 -5.26
CA ASP A 2 2.55 4.28 -5.43
C ASP A 2 3.83 3.86 -4.67
N PHE A 3 5.03 4.33 -5.07
CA PHE A 3 6.28 4.01 -4.37
C PHE A 3 6.25 4.33 -2.87
N SER A 4 5.71 5.49 -2.48
CA SER A 4 5.65 5.90 -1.08
C SER A 4 4.67 5.04 -0.28
N ALA A 5 3.48 4.77 -0.84
CA ALA A 5 2.48 3.92 -0.20
C ALA A 5 3.00 2.49 -0.03
N GLN A 6 3.64 1.93 -1.07
CA GLN A 6 4.26 0.61 -1.01
C GLN A 6 5.38 0.55 0.04
N ALA A 7 6.29 1.53 0.07
CA ALA A 7 7.37 1.57 1.05
C ALA A 7 6.85 1.64 2.50
N VAL A 8 5.83 2.47 2.77
CA VAL A 8 5.24 2.61 4.11
C VAL A 8 4.60 1.29 4.55
N VAL A 9 3.73 0.71 3.72
CA VAL A 9 3.04 -0.54 4.08
C VAL A 9 4.02 -1.69 4.23
N ASN A 10 4.97 -1.86 3.31
CA ASN A 10 5.98 -2.93 3.39
C ASN A 10 6.87 -2.78 4.63
N THR A 11 7.20 -1.55 5.04
CA THR A 11 7.97 -1.31 6.27
C THR A 11 7.20 -1.76 7.51
N ILE A 12 5.90 -1.43 7.59
CA ILE A 12 5.03 -1.81 8.72
C ILE A 12 4.81 -3.33 8.76
N LEU A 13 4.55 -3.94 7.60
CA LEU A 13 4.39 -5.39 7.47
C LEU A 13 5.67 -6.12 7.89
N TYR A 14 6.84 -5.69 7.37
CA TYR A 14 8.12 -6.32 7.70
C TYR A 14 8.46 -6.24 9.20
N LYS A 15 8.13 -5.12 9.87
CA LYS A 15 8.31 -4.98 11.32
C LYS A 15 7.48 -5.99 12.12
N SER A 16 6.28 -6.33 11.63
CA SER A 16 5.33 -7.21 12.32
C SER A 16 5.48 -8.68 11.92
N PHE A 17 5.84 -8.93 10.66
CA PHE A 17 5.92 -10.24 10.01
C PHE A 17 7.17 -10.31 9.11
N PRO A 18 8.38 -10.37 9.69
CA PRO A 18 9.63 -10.24 8.93
C PRO A 18 9.88 -11.33 7.89
N ASN A 19 9.17 -12.45 7.98
CA ASN A 19 9.32 -13.60 7.09
C ASN A 19 8.17 -13.72 6.07
N ASP A 20 7.13 -12.88 6.16
CA ASP A 20 6.03 -12.95 5.21
C ASP A 20 6.44 -12.24 3.90
N PRO A 21 6.38 -12.92 2.74
CA PRO A 21 6.63 -12.28 1.46
C PRO A 21 5.45 -11.36 1.07
N VAL A 22 5.73 -10.35 0.25
CA VAL A 22 4.72 -9.40 -0.25
C VAL A 22 4.73 -9.40 -1.78
N VAL A 23 3.55 -9.55 -2.37
CA VAL A 23 3.29 -9.29 -3.79
C VAL A 23 2.81 -7.85 -3.90
N GLY A 24 3.64 -6.97 -4.43
CA GLY A 24 3.33 -5.56 -4.71
C GLY A 24 3.37 -5.27 -6.21
N GLU A 25 2.87 -4.10 -6.60
CA GLU A 25 2.91 -3.63 -7.99
C GLU A 25 4.27 -3.04 -8.37
N GLU A 26 4.88 -2.29 -7.45
CA GLU A 26 6.04 -1.45 -7.75
C GLU A 26 7.38 -2.17 -7.49
N ASP A 27 8.42 -1.80 -8.24
CA ASP A 27 9.82 -2.14 -7.96
C ASP A 27 10.70 -0.89 -7.93
N SER A 28 11.88 -0.97 -7.30
CA SER A 28 12.71 0.21 -7.07
C SER A 28 13.49 0.69 -8.30
N LYS A 29 13.41 0.00 -9.45
CA LYS A 29 14.30 0.26 -10.61
C LYS A 29 14.20 1.70 -11.10
N GLY A 30 13.00 2.28 -11.11
CA GLY A 30 12.76 3.67 -11.52
C GLY A 30 13.37 4.73 -10.59
N LEU A 31 13.75 4.34 -9.37
CA LEU A 31 14.32 5.22 -8.36
C LEU A 31 15.85 5.11 -8.26
N GLN A 32 16.49 4.17 -8.96
CA GLN A 32 17.92 3.92 -8.86
C GLN A 32 18.75 4.86 -9.75
N GLY A 33 20.03 5.02 -9.39
CA GLY A 33 20.98 5.86 -10.10
C GLY A 33 20.68 7.36 -10.02
N ASP A 34 21.40 8.14 -10.83
CA ASP A 34 21.27 9.60 -10.85
C ASP A 34 19.94 10.06 -11.46
N GLY A 35 19.43 9.34 -12.47
CA GLY A 35 18.15 9.65 -13.12
C GLY A 35 16.94 9.51 -12.20
N GLY A 36 16.99 8.60 -11.22
CA GLY A 36 15.92 8.40 -10.23
C GLY A 36 16.05 9.30 -9.00
N LYS A 37 17.15 10.05 -8.83
CA LYS A 37 17.47 10.74 -7.57
C LYS A 37 16.40 11.74 -7.14
N GLU A 38 15.91 12.59 -8.04
CA GLU A 38 14.90 13.60 -7.70
C GLU A 38 13.60 12.95 -7.20
N MET A 39 13.16 11.88 -7.87
CA MET A 39 11.97 11.14 -7.46
C MET A 39 12.21 10.39 -6.14
N ARG A 40 13.38 9.76 -5.98
CA ARG A 40 13.79 9.07 -4.76
C ARG A 40 13.78 9.99 -3.55
N ASP A 41 14.31 11.22 -3.69
CA ASP A 41 14.32 12.22 -2.63
C ASP A 41 12.88 12.62 -2.22
N LYS A 42 11.98 12.80 -3.19
CA LYS A 42 10.55 13.09 -2.93
C LYS A 42 9.86 11.92 -2.23
N VAL A 43 10.08 10.70 -2.71
CA VAL A 43 9.51 9.48 -2.12
C VAL A 43 10.01 9.32 -0.68
N LEU A 44 11.32 9.48 -0.45
CA LEU A 44 11.93 9.37 0.88
C LEU A 44 11.34 10.38 1.86
N SER A 45 11.17 11.63 1.43
CA SER A 45 10.54 12.69 2.22
C SER A 45 9.11 12.33 2.63
N LEU A 46 8.29 11.87 1.68
CA LEU A 46 6.91 11.45 1.93
C LEU A 46 6.83 10.25 2.88
N VAL A 47 7.66 9.23 2.65
CA VAL A 47 7.72 8.03 3.50
C VAL A 47 8.10 8.39 4.94
N ASN A 48 9.14 9.21 5.11
CA ASN A 48 9.60 9.63 6.43
C ASN A 48 8.64 10.60 7.13
N SER A 49 7.69 11.21 6.42
CA SER A 49 6.60 11.98 7.03
C SER A 49 5.48 11.11 7.61
N ALA A 50 5.39 9.84 7.17
CA ALA A 50 4.34 8.90 7.57
C ALA A 50 4.83 7.84 8.58
N LEU A 51 6.14 7.65 8.73
CA LEU A 51 6.73 6.64 9.61
C LEU A 51 7.30 7.27 10.89
N ASP A 52 7.15 6.57 12.02
CA ASP A 52 7.76 6.98 13.30
C ASP A 52 9.29 6.90 13.27
N THR A 53 9.84 5.95 12.49
CA THR A 53 11.29 5.74 12.33
C THR A 53 11.66 6.06 10.89
N PRO A 54 12.43 7.14 10.64
CA PRO A 54 12.85 7.50 9.30
C PRO A 54 13.73 6.42 8.67
N LEU A 55 13.54 6.21 7.37
CA LEU A 55 14.39 5.39 6.52
C LEU A 55 15.50 6.24 5.88
N ASN A 56 16.61 5.61 5.56
CA ASN A 56 17.59 6.13 4.59
C ASN A 56 17.28 5.66 3.16
N GLU A 57 18.03 6.17 2.16
CA GLU A 57 17.81 5.84 0.75
C GLU A 57 17.86 4.33 0.45
N LYS A 58 18.81 3.59 1.06
CA LYS A 58 18.93 2.15 0.86
C LYS A 58 17.74 1.42 1.46
N GLU A 59 17.35 1.78 2.68
CA GLU A 59 16.21 1.18 3.36
C GLU A 59 14.90 1.43 2.62
N LEU A 60 14.74 2.59 1.99
CA LEU A 60 13.61 2.91 1.11
C LEU A 60 13.55 1.95 -0.08
N LEU A 61 14.65 1.80 -0.83
CA LEU A 61 14.69 0.91 -1.99
C LEU A 61 14.43 -0.55 -1.58
N ASP A 62 15.06 -1.00 -0.48
CA ASP A 62 14.82 -2.32 0.10
C ASP A 62 13.34 -2.49 0.51
N ALA A 63 12.68 -1.46 1.04
CA ALA A 63 11.25 -1.50 1.41
C ALA A 63 10.33 -1.62 0.20
N ILE A 64 10.62 -0.94 -0.90
CA ILE A 64 9.87 -1.08 -2.14
C ILE A 64 10.06 -2.50 -2.70
N ASP A 65 11.31 -2.98 -2.78
CA ASP A 65 11.64 -4.27 -3.41
C ASP A 65 11.19 -5.49 -2.59
N ARG A 66 10.81 -5.33 -1.32
CA ARG A 66 10.09 -6.38 -0.55
C ARG A 66 8.77 -6.79 -1.21
N GLY A 67 8.20 -5.96 -2.09
CA GLY A 67 7.01 -6.26 -2.89
C GLY A 67 7.25 -7.14 -4.12
N THR A 68 8.48 -7.59 -4.39
CA THR A 68 8.80 -8.28 -5.66
C THR A 68 8.51 -9.79 -5.64
N TYR A 69 7.83 -10.31 -4.62
CA TYR A 69 7.46 -11.72 -4.60
C TYR A 69 6.47 -12.02 -5.72
N SER A 70 6.73 -13.09 -6.48
CA SER A 70 5.88 -13.46 -7.63
C SER A 70 4.55 -14.12 -7.25
N GLY A 71 4.35 -14.43 -5.97
CA GLY A 71 3.21 -15.20 -5.49
C GLY A 71 3.36 -16.71 -5.71
N GLY A 72 2.33 -17.44 -5.30
CA GLY A 72 2.26 -18.89 -5.48
C GLY A 72 0.95 -19.47 -4.95
N PRO A 73 0.65 -20.74 -5.29
CA PRO A 73 -0.60 -21.39 -4.85
C PRO A 73 -0.57 -21.82 -3.38
N THR A 74 0.60 -21.83 -2.73
CA THR A 74 0.82 -22.34 -1.38
C THR A 74 1.59 -21.36 -0.53
N GLY A 75 1.44 -21.46 0.79
CA GLY A 75 2.13 -20.62 1.75
C GLY A 75 1.36 -19.38 2.11
N ARG A 76 1.97 -18.57 2.98
CA ARG A 76 1.42 -17.33 3.52
C ARG A 76 2.11 -16.14 2.85
N MET A 77 1.34 -15.20 2.32
CA MET A 77 1.85 -14.01 1.66
C MET A 77 0.89 -12.82 1.83
N TRP A 78 1.43 -11.62 1.75
CA TRP A 78 0.64 -10.40 1.60
C TRP A 78 0.56 -10.03 0.13
N THR A 79 -0.52 -9.37 -0.25
CA THR A 79 -0.64 -8.65 -1.52
C THR A 79 -0.97 -7.20 -1.24
N LEU A 80 -0.39 -6.30 -2.03
CA LEU A 80 -0.54 -4.86 -1.90
C LEU A 80 -0.73 -4.23 -3.28
N ASP A 81 -1.83 -3.50 -3.44
CA ASP A 81 -1.99 -2.50 -4.48
C ASP A 81 -1.88 -1.11 -3.81
N PRO A 82 -0.77 -0.38 -4.03
CA PRO A 82 -0.51 0.85 -3.31
C PRO A 82 -1.45 1.99 -3.72
N ILE A 83 -1.96 2.01 -4.96
CA ILE A 83 -2.95 2.98 -5.46
C ILE A 83 -3.80 2.30 -6.56
N ASP A 84 -4.86 1.62 -6.16
CA ASP A 84 -5.86 1.10 -7.10
C ASP A 84 -6.70 2.27 -7.63
N GLY A 85 -6.79 2.39 -8.96
CA GLY A 85 -7.48 3.48 -9.63
C GLY A 85 -6.62 4.74 -9.81
N THR A 86 -5.39 4.60 -10.31
CA THR A 86 -4.46 5.71 -10.62
C THR A 86 -5.12 6.86 -11.37
N ASN A 87 -5.99 6.58 -12.36
CA ASN A 87 -6.72 7.61 -13.10
C ASN A 87 -7.68 8.42 -12.22
N GLY A 88 -8.24 7.82 -11.19
CA GLY A 88 -9.04 8.50 -10.19
C GLY A 88 -8.16 9.31 -9.24
N PHE A 89 -7.03 8.75 -8.78
CA PHE A 89 -6.04 9.49 -7.98
C PHE A 89 -5.59 10.79 -8.68
N LEU A 90 -5.32 10.74 -9.99
CA LEU A 90 -4.93 11.91 -10.79
C LEU A 90 -6.03 12.99 -10.91
N ARG A 91 -7.29 12.67 -10.62
CA ARG A 91 -8.40 13.64 -10.57
C ARG A 91 -8.51 14.33 -9.20
N GLY A 92 -7.61 14.02 -8.26
CA GLY A 92 -7.58 14.65 -6.93
C GLY A 92 -8.85 14.38 -6.14
N GLU A 93 -9.39 15.42 -5.51
CA GLU A 93 -10.54 15.33 -4.60
C GLU A 93 -11.84 14.85 -5.27
N GLU A 94 -11.96 15.00 -6.59
CA GLU A 94 -13.14 14.53 -7.34
C GLU A 94 -13.02 13.07 -7.79
N GLY A 95 -11.82 12.50 -7.74
CA GLY A 95 -11.56 11.11 -8.09
C GLY A 95 -11.62 10.16 -6.91
N GLN A 96 -11.77 8.88 -7.21
CA GLN A 96 -11.70 7.80 -6.22
C GLN A 96 -10.48 6.94 -6.50
N TYR A 97 -9.80 6.54 -5.43
CA TYR A 97 -8.72 5.59 -5.45
C TYR A 97 -8.74 4.83 -4.13
N ALA A 98 -8.08 3.69 -4.10
CA ALA A 98 -7.96 2.88 -2.91
C ALA A 98 -6.53 2.42 -2.66
N VAL A 99 -6.23 2.07 -1.42
CA VAL A 99 -5.03 1.32 -1.04
C VAL A 99 -5.50 -0.04 -0.55
N GLY A 100 -5.09 -1.10 -1.22
CA GLY A 100 -5.58 -2.46 -0.95
C GLY A 100 -4.49 -3.34 -0.36
N VAL A 101 -4.70 -3.89 0.84
CA VAL A 101 -3.79 -4.85 1.47
C VAL A 101 -4.57 -6.11 1.81
N SER A 102 -4.10 -7.28 1.37
CA SER A 102 -4.73 -8.55 1.73
C SER A 102 -3.72 -9.61 2.14
N LEU A 103 -4.14 -10.48 3.04
CA LEU A 103 -3.41 -11.67 3.46
C LEU A 103 -3.97 -12.89 2.72
N ILE A 104 -3.08 -13.61 2.05
CA ILE A 104 -3.39 -14.85 1.34
C ILE A 104 -2.68 -16.01 2.05
N ILE A 105 -3.41 -17.11 2.27
CA ILE A 105 -2.88 -18.37 2.79
C ILE A 105 -3.38 -19.49 1.88
N ASP A 106 -2.45 -20.25 1.30
CA ASP A 106 -2.72 -21.38 0.41
C ASP A 106 -3.74 -21.04 -0.70
N GLY A 107 -3.50 -19.91 -1.37
CA GLY A 107 -4.32 -19.43 -2.48
C GLY A 107 -5.67 -18.84 -2.09
N ALA A 108 -6.03 -18.80 -0.80
CA ALA A 108 -7.26 -18.20 -0.31
C ALA A 108 -7.00 -16.85 0.39
N VAL A 109 -7.84 -15.85 0.12
CA VAL A 109 -7.84 -14.58 0.87
C VAL A 109 -8.42 -14.82 2.26
N HIS A 110 -7.65 -14.46 3.29
CA HIS A 110 -8.02 -14.64 4.70
C HIS A 110 -8.37 -13.34 5.41
N LEU A 111 -7.72 -12.23 5.04
CA LEU A 111 -7.98 -10.90 5.56
C LEU A 111 -7.78 -9.89 4.42
N SER A 112 -8.60 -8.84 4.39
CA SER A 112 -8.44 -7.73 3.47
C SER A 112 -8.75 -6.41 4.17
N VAL A 113 -7.96 -5.39 3.83
CA VAL A 113 -8.11 -4.01 4.26
C VAL A 113 -8.08 -3.13 3.01
N ILE A 114 -9.08 -2.27 2.86
CA ILE A 114 -9.17 -1.30 1.77
C ILE A 114 -9.29 0.08 2.40
N GLY A 115 -8.27 0.91 2.23
CA GLY A 115 -8.33 2.34 2.54
C GLY A 115 -8.90 3.09 1.35
N SER A 116 -9.97 3.88 1.55
CA SER A 116 -10.57 4.70 0.50
C SER A 116 -10.61 6.17 0.94
N PRO A 117 -9.52 6.93 0.74
CA PRO A 117 -9.36 8.27 1.32
C PRO A 117 -10.41 9.29 0.85
N ASN A 118 -10.88 9.17 -0.39
CA ASN A 118 -11.88 10.09 -0.96
C ASN A 118 -13.33 9.58 -0.83
N TYR A 119 -13.55 8.42 -0.19
CA TYR A 119 -14.89 7.83 -0.08
C TYR A 119 -15.73 8.57 0.95
N PRO A 120 -17.01 8.90 0.67
CA PRO A 120 -17.85 9.62 1.61
C PRO A 120 -18.29 8.73 2.77
N VAL A 121 -18.10 9.20 4.00
CA VAL A 121 -18.52 8.48 5.21
C VAL A 121 -20.04 8.27 5.24
N ASN A 122 -20.78 9.27 4.78
CA ASN A 122 -22.23 9.20 4.63
C ASN A 122 -22.61 9.27 3.16
N PHE A 123 -23.11 8.16 2.62
CA PHE A 123 -23.56 8.09 1.22
C PHE A 123 -24.65 9.11 0.87
N ASN A 124 -25.51 9.46 1.82
CA ASN A 124 -26.56 10.47 1.63
C ASN A 124 -26.02 11.91 1.73
N ASN A 125 -24.77 12.10 2.15
CA ASN A 125 -24.08 13.38 2.15
C ASN A 125 -22.66 13.25 1.53
N PRO A 126 -22.58 13.06 0.20
CA PRO A 126 -21.31 12.75 -0.49
C PRO A 126 -20.29 13.89 -0.50
N LYS A 127 -20.72 15.11 -0.12
CA LYS A 127 -19.84 16.28 0.06
C LYS A 127 -19.40 16.49 1.51
N GLY A 128 -19.84 15.61 2.42
CA GLY A 128 -19.47 15.66 3.83
C GLY A 128 -18.07 15.07 4.08
N GLU A 129 -17.89 14.56 5.29
CA GLU A 129 -16.66 13.88 5.70
C GLU A 129 -16.30 12.70 4.78
N ARG A 130 -15.00 12.54 4.54
CA ARG A 130 -14.43 11.53 3.65
C ARG A 130 -13.34 10.75 4.34
N GLY A 131 -13.07 9.57 3.80
CA GLY A 131 -12.08 8.63 4.31
C GLY A 131 -12.78 7.50 5.02
N CYS A 132 -12.66 6.30 4.47
CA CYS A 132 -13.18 5.07 5.07
C CYS A 132 -12.12 3.98 5.00
N LEU A 133 -12.16 3.07 5.97
CA LEU A 133 -11.38 1.85 5.98
C LEU A 133 -12.34 0.68 6.00
N PHE A 134 -12.26 -0.19 4.99
CA PHE A 134 -13.08 -1.41 4.95
C PHE A 134 -12.21 -2.60 5.32
N ILE A 135 -12.68 -3.43 6.24
CA ILE A 135 -11.92 -4.57 6.76
C ILE A 135 -12.80 -5.80 6.73
N ALA A 136 -12.26 -6.91 6.22
CA ALA A 136 -12.94 -8.20 6.27
C ALA A 136 -11.97 -9.31 6.70
N VAL A 137 -12.46 -10.23 7.52
CA VAL A 137 -11.73 -11.44 7.90
C VAL A 137 -12.61 -12.65 7.60
N LYS A 138 -12.02 -13.66 6.94
CA LYS A 138 -12.73 -14.87 6.54
C LYS A 138 -13.42 -15.52 7.75
N GLY A 139 -14.74 -15.65 7.66
CA GLY A 139 -15.58 -16.22 8.71
C GLY A 139 -15.95 -15.26 9.86
N GLN A 140 -15.53 -13.99 9.82
CA GLN A 140 -15.82 -13.00 10.88
C GLN A 140 -16.63 -11.79 10.39
N GLY A 141 -16.95 -11.73 9.10
CA GLY A 141 -17.72 -10.65 8.49
C GLY A 141 -16.85 -9.54 7.91
N ALA A 142 -17.52 -8.42 7.58
CA ALA A 142 -16.93 -7.22 7.01
C ALA A 142 -17.41 -5.98 7.78
N PHE A 143 -16.52 -5.01 7.94
CA PHE A 143 -16.67 -3.82 8.75
C PHE A 143 -16.17 -2.59 8.00
N GLN A 144 -16.70 -1.43 8.38
CA GLN A 144 -16.29 -0.10 7.95
C GLN A 144 -15.98 0.73 9.21
#